data_AF-I5C6K5-F1
#
_entry.id   AF-I5C6K5-F1
#
_cell.length_a   1.000
_cell.length_b   1.000
_cell.length_c   1.000
_cell.angle_alpha   90.00
_cell.angle_beta   90.00
_cell.angle_gamma   90.00
#
_symmetry.space_group_name_H-M   'P 1'
#
loop_
_entity.id
_entity.type
_entity.pdbx_description
1 polymer ?
#
loop_
_entity_poly.entity_id
_entity_poly.type
_entity_poly.pdbx_seq_one_letter_code
_entity_poly.pdbx_strand_id
1 'polypeptide(L)'
;MPEGETLANFAATGTTLAIHLAIHALDRVVAELTPHYGPDCPVAIVARASWPDERILRGTLSTIEAEMAKDPIERTALILVGPGLGAEDFRESALYSADYQRRFRGREGL
;
A
#
# COMPACT_ATOMS: atom_id res chain seq x y z
N MET A 1 12.18 -16.45 -5.99
CA MET A 1 12.51 -15.13 -6.56
C MET A 1 13.94 -15.16 -7.05
N PRO A 2 14.26 -14.51 -8.17
CA PRO A 2 15.64 -14.21 -8.57
C PRO A 2 16.41 -13.48 -7.47
N GLU A 3 17.73 -13.56 -7.49
CA GLU A 3 18.61 -13.05 -6.43
C GLU A 3 18.42 -11.56 -6.11
N GLY A 4 18.11 -10.74 -7.13
CA GLY A 4 17.88 -9.30 -6.96
C GLY A 4 16.49 -8.91 -6.46
N GLU A 5 15.51 -9.82 -6.47
CA GLU A 5 14.12 -9.53 -6.15
C GLU A 5 13.82 -9.83 -4.68
N THR A 6 14.45 -9.06 -3.79
CA THR A 6 14.30 -9.15 -2.33
C THR A 6 13.49 -7.97 -1.79
N LEU A 7 12.79 -8.16 -0.66
CA LEU A 7 12.07 -7.06 -0.02
C LEU A 7 13.00 -5.91 0.34
N ALA A 8 14.20 -6.21 0.84
CA ALA A 8 15.22 -5.19 1.15
C ALA A 8 15.59 -4.34 -0.08
N ASN A 9 15.80 -4.95 -1.25
CA ASN A 9 16.14 -4.22 -2.48
C ASN A 9 15.00 -3.31 -2.94
N PHE A 10 13.75 -3.79 -2.88
CA PHE A 10 12.60 -2.94 -3.21
C PHE A 10 12.40 -1.84 -2.17
N ALA A 11 12.56 -2.16 -0.88
CA ALA A 11 12.39 -1.23 0.23
C ALA A 11 13.41 -0.09 0.22
N ALA A 12 14.64 -0.37 -0.23
CA ALA A 12 15.69 0.64 -0.37
C ALA A 12 15.32 1.80 -1.31
N THR A 13 14.31 1.62 -2.19
CA THR A 13 13.82 2.69 -3.07
C THR A 13 12.90 3.69 -2.38
N GLY A 14 12.36 3.36 -1.20
CA GLY A 14 11.38 4.18 -0.47
C GLY A 14 10.00 4.30 -1.14
N THR A 15 9.72 3.48 -2.16
CA THR A 15 8.43 3.47 -2.87
C THR A 15 7.35 2.77 -2.05
N THR A 16 6.08 2.90 -2.45
CA THR A 16 5.03 2.04 -1.88
C THR A 16 5.15 0.63 -2.46
N LEU A 17 5.22 -0.37 -1.60
CA LEU A 17 5.29 -1.77 -1.99
C LEU A 17 3.90 -2.41 -1.95
N ALA A 18 3.57 -3.16 -3.01
CA ALA A 18 2.35 -3.96 -3.11
C ALA A 18 2.72 -5.44 -3.18
N ILE A 19 2.62 -6.13 -2.04
CA ILE A 19 3.15 -7.47 -1.84
C ILE A 19 2.02 -8.48 -1.92
N HIS A 20 2.06 -9.29 -2.97
CA HIS A 20 1.08 -10.33 -3.24
C HIS A 20 1.51 -11.65 -2.61
N LEU A 21 0.53 -12.51 -2.31
CA LEU A 21 0.75 -13.89 -1.87
C LEU A 21 1.58 -14.07 -0.59
N ALA A 22 1.83 -13.00 0.18
CA ALA A 22 2.72 -13.02 1.34
C ALA A 22 2.00 -12.97 2.69
N ILE A 23 0.67 -13.03 2.72
CA ILE A 23 -0.10 -12.81 3.96
C ILE A 23 0.21 -13.81 5.08
N HIS A 24 0.55 -15.04 4.69
CA HIS A 24 0.95 -16.11 5.61
C HIS A 24 2.35 -15.90 6.24
N ALA A 25 3.12 -14.94 5.72
CA ALA A 25 4.47 -14.59 6.16
C ALA A 25 4.54 -13.09 6.52
N LEU A 26 3.45 -12.56 7.10
CA LEU A 26 3.34 -11.15 7.49
C LEU A 26 4.45 -10.74 8.47
N ASP A 27 4.80 -11.61 9.41
CA ASP A 27 5.89 -11.44 10.38
C ASP A 27 7.24 -11.20 9.68
N ARG A 28 7.54 -11.99 8.67
CA ARG A 28 8.74 -11.85 7.85
C ARG A 28 8.72 -10.55 7.05
N VAL A 29 7.57 -10.20 6.47
CA VAL A 29 7.41 -8.92 5.74
C VAL A 29 7.68 -7.74 6.68
N VAL A 30 7.11 -7.74 7.88
CA VAL A 30 7.32 -6.69 8.88
C VAL A 30 8.79 -6.61 9.29
N ALA A 31 9.41 -7.74 9.60
CA ALA A 31 10.81 -7.81 10.00
C ALA A 31 11.78 -7.30 8.92
N GLU A 32 11.57 -7.68 7.65
CA GLU A 32 12.44 -7.26 6.54
C GLU A 32 12.23 -5.78 6.17
N LEU A 33 11.02 -5.23 6.32
CA LEU A 33 10.71 -3.86 5.89
C LEU A 33 10.96 -2.80 6.98
N THR A 34 10.86 -3.15 8.25
CA THR A 34 11.02 -2.22 9.38
C THR A 34 12.35 -1.47 9.37
N PRO A 35 13.52 -2.08 9.07
CA PRO A 35 14.79 -1.37 8.99
C PRO A 35 14.85 -0.29 7.89
N HIS A 36 14.01 -0.39 6.85
CA HIS A 36 14.02 0.53 5.71
C HIS A 36 12.99 1.65 5.84
N TYR A 37 11.80 1.34 6.36
CA TYR A 37 10.70 2.30 6.44
C TYR A 37 10.45 2.86 7.85
N GLY A 38 10.99 2.22 8.89
CA GLY A 38 10.73 2.56 10.29
C GLY A 38 9.43 1.92 10.84
N PRO A 39 9.33 1.75 12.17
CA PRO A 39 8.22 1.05 12.81
C PRO A 39 6.86 1.73 12.61
N ASP A 40 6.87 3.05 12.42
CA ASP A 40 5.66 3.87 12.23
C ASP A 40 5.18 3.91 10.77
N CYS A 41 5.88 3.22 9.85
CA CYS A 41 5.50 3.21 8.44
C CYS A 41 4.08 2.64 8.27
N PRO A 42 3.18 3.37 7.59
CA PRO A 42 1.82 2.91 7.33
C PRO A 42 1.76 1.60 6.53
N VAL A 43 0.82 0.74 6.94
CA VAL A 43 0.49 -0.53 6.29
C VAL A 43 -1.01 -0.62 6.08
N ALA A 44 -1.43 -1.10 4.91
CA ALA A 44 -2.80 -1.51 4.65
C ALA A 44 -2.83 -2.95 4.10
N ILE A 45 -3.67 -3.79 4.66
CA ILE A 45 -3.92 -5.15 4.17
C ILE A 45 -5.35 -5.19 3.64
N VAL A 46 -5.50 -5.50 2.35
CA VAL A 46 -6.82 -5.58 1.69
C VAL A 46 -7.10 -7.03 1.33
N ALA A 47 -8.06 -7.65 2.00
CA ALA A 47 -8.53 -9.00 1.74
C ALA A 47 -9.72 -8.97 0.77
N ARG A 48 -9.70 -9.85 -0.24
CA ARG A 48 -10.77 -9.99 -1.24
C ARG A 48 -11.26 -8.66 -1.82
N ALA A 49 -10.31 -7.83 -2.26
CA ALA A 49 -10.59 -6.52 -2.84
C ALA A 49 -11.66 -6.60 -3.94
N SER A 50 -12.68 -5.73 -3.90
CA SER A 50 -13.88 -5.65 -4.76
C SER A 50 -14.98 -6.69 -4.55
N TRP A 51 -14.80 -7.66 -3.65
CA TRP A 51 -15.84 -8.65 -3.35
C TRP A 51 -16.83 -8.10 -2.30
N PRO A 52 -18.04 -8.65 -2.17
CA PRO A 52 -19.03 -8.17 -1.20
C PRO A 52 -18.57 -8.21 0.27
N ASP A 53 -17.58 -9.03 0.57
CA ASP A 53 -16.97 -9.25 1.88
C ASP A 53 -15.51 -8.77 1.92
N GLU A 54 -15.16 -7.76 1.11
CA GLU A 54 -13.88 -7.06 1.21
C GLU A 54 -13.62 -6.63 2.65
N ARG A 55 -12.37 -6.80 3.10
CA ARG A 55 -11.91 -6.34 4.41
C ARG A 55 -10.62 -5.56 4.26
N ILE A 56 -10.55 -4.41 4.95
CA ILE A 56 -9.35 -3.57 4.98
C ILE A 56 -8.88 -3.46 6.42
N LEU A 57 -7.64 -3.90 6.67
CA LEU A 57 -6.93 -3.69 7.91
C LEU A 57 -5.89 -2.58 7.69
N ARG A 58 -5.82 -1.62 8.62
CA ARG A 58 -4.85 -0.52 8.57
C ARG A 58 -4.07 -0.48 9.88
N GLY A 59 -2.80 -0.12 9.80
CA GLY A 59 -1.92 0.02 10.94
C GLY A 59 -0.56 0.55 10.52
N THR A 60 0.45 0.28 11.34
CA THR A 60 1.85 0.53 11.02
C THR A 60 2.61 -0.79 11.02
N LEU A 61 3.88 -0.79 10.57
CA LEU A 61 4.74 -1.96 10.70
C LEU A 61 4.81 -2.48 12.14
N SER A 62 4.74 -1.60 13.15
CA SER A 62 4.76 -2.00 14.57
C SER A 62 3.43 -2.53 15.12
N THR A 63 2.28 -2.27 14.47
CA THR A 63 0.95 -2.62 15.00
C THR A 63 0.19 -3.64 14.17
N ILE A 64 0.53 -3.80 12.88
CA ILE A 64 -0.29 -4.56 11.93
C ILE A 64 -0.40 -6.05 12.27
N GLU A 65 0.62 -6.66 12.87
CA GLU A 65 0.58 -8.07 13.29
C GLU A 65 -0.44 -8.29 14.41
N ALA A 66 -0.49 -7.37 15.38
CA ALA A 66 -1.45 -7.41 16.47
C ALA A 66 -2.89 -7.19 15.96
N GLU A 67 -3.08 -6.28 15.00
CA GLU A 67 -4.36 -6.08 14.36
C GLU A 67 -4.81 -7.31 13.55
N MET A 68 -3.88 -7.97 12.84
CA MET A 68 -4.16 -9.20 12.09
C MET A 68 -4.57 -10.35 13.01
N ALA A 69 -3.97 -10.46 14.20
CA ALA A 69 -4.27 -11.53 15.15
C ALA A 69 -5.70 -11.46 15.72
N LYS A 70 -6.34 -10.29 15.75
CA LYS A 70 -7.72 -10.12 16.27
C LYS A 70 -8.77 -10.76 15.37
N ASP A 71 -8.55 -10.72 14.06
CA ASP A 71 -9.47 -11.25 13.05
C ASP A 71 -8.68 -11.69 11.79
N PRO A 72 -8.10 -12.90 11.82
CA PRO A 72 -7.11 -13.34 10.84
C PRO A 72 -7.62 -13.39 9.40
N ILE A 73 -6.73 -13.04 8.48
CA ILE A 73 -6.92 -13.19 7.03
C ILE A 73 -5.96 -14.26 6.53
N GLU A 74 -6.49 -15.42 6.14
CA GLU A 74 -5.64 -16.56 5.78
C GLU A 74 -5.08 -16.49 4.35
N ARG A 75 -5.84 -15.96 3.39
CA ARG A 75 -5.51 -15.96 1.96
C ARG A 75 -6.17 -14.80 1.21
N THR A 76 -5.75 -14.60 -0.05
CA THR A 76 -6.33 -13.60 -0.97
C THR A 76 -6.29 -12.19 -0.37
N ALA A 77 -5.09 -11.78 0.01
CA ALA A 77 -4.84 -10.45 0.55
C ALA A 77 -3.66 -9.78 -0.17
N LEU A 78 -3.78 -8.48 -0.32
CA LEU A 78 -2.72 -7.59 -0.78
C LEU A 78 -2.19 -6.81 0.42
N ILE A 79 -0.88 -6.87 0.67
CA ILE A 79 -0.21 -6.03 1.66
C ILE A 79 0.36 -4.81 0.94
N LEU A 80 -0.05 -3.62 1.37
CA LEU A 80 0.49 -2.34 0.94
C LEU A 80 1.32 -1.75 2.07
N VAL A 81 2.58 -1.37 1.80
CA VAL A 81 3.48 -0.74 2.78
C VAL A 81 4.10 0.51 2.18
N GLY A 82 4.02 1.64 2.87
CA GLY A 82 4.75 2.83 2.48
C GLY A 82 4.18 4.13 3.05
N PRO A 83 5.00 5.20 3.13
CA PRO A 83 4.60 6.47 3.72
C PRO A 83 3.43 7.14 2.99
N GLY A 84 3.27 6.87 1.69
CA GLY A 84 2.17 7.42 0.89
C GLY A 84 0.77 6.99 1.35
N LEU A 85 0.65 5.88 2.10
CA LEU A 85 -0.65 5.41 2.61
C LEU A 85 -1.17 6.25 3.79
N GLY A 86 -0.30 7.00 4.47
CA GLY A 86 -0.64 7.91 5.56
C GLY A 86 -0.41 9.38 5.19
N ALA A 87 -0.23 9.68 3.90
CA ALA A 87 -0.08 11.06 3.46
C ALA A 87 -1.41 11.80 3.61
N GLU A 88 -1.35 12.94 4.29
CA GLU A 88 -2.43 13.92 4.37
C GLU A 88 -1.99 15.20 3.64
N ASP A 89 -2.91 16.14 3.42
CA ASP A 89 -2.62 17.47 2.86
C ASP A 89 -1.93 17.49 1.48
N PHE A 90 -2.25 16.52 0.61
CA PHE A 90 -1.80 16.52 -0.78
C PHE A 90 -2.92 16.89 -1.75
N ARG A 91 -2.53 17.43 -2.91
CA ARG A 91 -3.46 17.69 -4.00
C ARG A 91 -3.69 16.41 -4.79
N GLU A 92 -4.96 16.07 -5.01
CA GLU A 92 -5.35 14.97 -5.88
C GLU A 92 -4.82 15.12 -7.31
N SER A 93 -4.54 13.97 -7.93
CA SER A 93 -4.10 13.92 -9.32
C SER A 93 -5.16 14.52 -10.24
N ALA A 94 -4.75 15.48 -11.08
CA ALA A 94 -5.62 16.08 -12.08
C ALA A 94 -5.89 15.15 -13.29
N LEU A 95 -5.32 13.94 -13.32
CA LEU A 95 -5.38 13.02 -14.47
C LEU A 95 -6.81 12.73 -14.94
N TYR A 96 -7.76 12.61 -14.00
CA TYR A 96 -9.18 12.36 -14.28
C TYR A 96 -10.11 13.50 -13.85
N SER A 97 -9.57 14.65 -13.44
CA SER A 97 -10.40 15.80 -13.08
C SER A 97 -11.10 16.34 -14.33
N ALA A 98 -12.43 16.49 -14.24
CA ALA A 98 -13.24 17.05 -15.34
C ALA A 98 -12.87 18.52 -15.61
N ASP A 99 -12.54 19.26 -14.55
CA ASP A 99 -12.15 20.67 -14.60
C ASP A 99 -10.70 20.87 -15.07
N TYR A 100 -9.92 19.79 -15.17
CA TYR A 100 -8.55 19.86 -15.63
C TYR A 100 -8.48 20.10 -17.14
N GLN A 101 -8.32 21.37 -17.51
CA GLN A 101 -8.11 21.78 -18.88
C GLN A 101 -6.68 21.51 -19.32
N ARG A 102 -6.49 20.49 -20.16
CA ARG A 102 -5.20 20.16 -20.75
C ARG A 102 -5.21 20.45 -22.25
N ARG A 103 -4.26 21.28 -22.71
CA ARG A 103 -4.06 21.68 -24.12
C ARG A 103 -5.32 22.25 -24.80
N PHE A 104 -6.20 21.37 -25.28
CA PHE A 104 -7.36 21.70 -26.12
C PHE A 104 -8.72 21.39 -25.46
N ARG A 105 -8.78 20.71 -24.30
CA ARG A 105 -10.04 20.41 -23.61
C ARG A 105 -10.58 21.66 -22.91
N GLY A 106 -11.80 22.08 -23.25
CA GLY A 106 -12.55 23.14 -22.56
C GLY A 106 -12.29 24.58 -23.02
N ARG A 107 -11.68 24.77 -24.19
CA ARG A 107 -11.67 26.08 -24.87
C ARG A 107 -13.02 26.28 -25.56
N GLU A 108 -14.02 26.76 -24.83
CA GLU A 108 -15.15 27.43 -25.49
C GLU A 108 -14.66 28.80 -25.98
N GLY A 109 -14.58 28.99 -27.30
CA GLY A 109 -14.28 30.28 -27.92
C GLY A 109 -12.83 30.53 -28.35
N LEU A 110 -12.30 29.71 -29.26
CA LEU A 110 -11.40 30.24 -30.30
C LEU A 110 -12.26 30.75 -31.46
#